data_AF-A0A5J9SHP2-F1
#
_entry.id   AF-A0A5J9SHP2-F1
#
_cell.length_a   1.000
_cell.length_b   1.000
_cell.length_c   1.000
_cell.angle_alpha   90.00
_cell.angle_beta   90.00
_cell.angle_gamma   90.00
#
_symmetry.space_group_name_H-M   'P 1'
#
loop_
_entity.id
_entity.type
_entity.pdbx_description
1 polymer ?
#
loop_
_entity_poly.entity_id
_entity_poly.type
_entity_poly.pdbx_seq_one_letter_code
_entity_poly.pdbx_strand_id
1 'polypeptide(L)'
;MDATSADVLDLTIPRSYASEKYMIEFTVGNNRVTGDASFLFGRHKTIGVIHLANNKLRFNLTGVEIPEQLRFLNLSHNRIYGGVPASLRESKLVSLDLSYNMLCGEIPTGGQMAEFKAAAYEHNKCMCGEPLPLCAHGF
;
A
#
# COMPACT_ATOMS: atom_id res chain seq x y z
N MET A 1 -13.21 26.04 9.62
CA MET A 1 -14.33 25.37 10.30
C MET A 1 -13.71 24.51 11.38
N ASP A 2 -13.86 24.99 12.60
CA ASP A 2 -13.32 24.40 13.82
C ASP A 2 -14.06 23.07 14.11
N ALA A 3 -13.34 22.06 14.58
CA ALA A 3 -13.93 20.79 14.99
C ALA A 3 -13.14 20.25 16.18
N THR A 4 -13.59 20.61 17.38
CA THR A 4 -13.21 19.92 18.61
C THR A 4 -14.34 19.02 19.08
N SER A 5 -13.95 17.78 19.38
CA SER A 5 -14.54 16.82 20.31
C SER A 5 -15.86 16.09 19.97
N ALA A 6 -15.64 14.81 19.65
CA ALA A 6 -16.39 13.65 20.13
C ALA A 6 -17.76 13.34 19.49
N ASP A 7 -17.68 12.73 18.30
CA ASP A 7 -18.53 11.59 17.95
C ASP A 7 -17.60 10.42 17.60
N VAL A 8 -17.99 9.20 17.97
CA VAL A 8 -17.34 7.96 17.52
C VAL A 8 -17.61 7.81 16.02
N LEU A 9 -16.92 8.62 15.21
CA LEU A 9 -16.95 8.51 13.77
C LEU A 9 -16.23 7.21 13.39
N ASP A 10 -16.83 6.40 12.53
CA ASP A 10 -16.10 5.36 11.82
C ASP A 10 -14.82 5.98 11.24
N LEU A 11 -13.66 5.64 11.82
CA LEU A 11 -12.36 6.06 11.30
C LEU A 11 -12.09 5.23 10.03
N THR A 12 -12.87 5.47 8.99
CA THR A 12 -12.71 4.90 7.66
C THR A 12 -12.41 6.03 6.69
N ILE A 13 -11.70 5.72 5.62
CA ILE A 13 -11.50 6.70 4.56
C ILE A 13 -12.82 6.80 3.79
N PRO A 14 -13.42 8.00 3.63
CA PRO A 14 -14.68 8.14 2.90
C PRO A 14 -14.59 7.60 1.49
N ARG A 15 -15.58 6.82 1.06
CA ARG A 15 -15.64 6.27 -0.31
C ARG A 15 -15.74 7.35 -1.39
N SER A 16 -16.07 8.60 -1.05
CA SER A 16 -16.04 9.72 -2.01
C SER A 16 -14.66 9.96 -2.63
N TYR A 17 -13.57 9.57 -1.98
CA TYR A 17 -12.23 9.61 -2.58
C TYR A 17 -12.06 8.62 -3.75
N ALA A 18 -12.98 7.68 -3.94
CA ALA A 18 -13.00 6.84 -5.13
C ALA A 18 -13.19 7.66 -6.42
N SER A 19 -14.06 8.68 -6.38
CA SER A 19 -14.28 9.59 -7.53
C SER A 19 -13.25 10.69 -7.66
N GLU A 20 -12.39 10.88 -6.65
CA GLU A 20 -11.35 11.90 -6.71
C GLU A 20 -10.21 11.42 -7.62
N LYS A 21 -10.00 12.16 -8.71
CA LYS A 21 -9.01 11.84 -9.74
C LYS A 21 -7.73 12.64 -9.54
N TYR A 22 -7.86 13.86 -9.03
CA TYR A 22 -6.81 14.86 -8.98
C TYR A 22 -6.36 15.09 -7.55
N MET A 23 -5.63 14.12 -7.03
CA MET A 23 -4.89 14.25 -5.77
C MET A 23 -3.41 14.26 -6.07
N ILE A 24 -2.67 15.02 -5.27
CA ILE A 24 -1.19 15.01 -5.29
C ILE A 24 -0.69 14.06 -4.21
N GLU A 25 -1.28 14.16 -3.02
CA GLU A 25 -0.88 13.42 -1.83
C GLU A 25 -2.11 13.02 -1.01
N PHE A 26 -2.02 11.86 -0.36
CA PHE A 26 -2.94 11.43 0.68
C PHE A 26 -2.14 10.85 1.85
N THR A 27 -2.10 11.60 2.96
CA THR A 27 -1.30 11.26 4.14
C THR A 27 -2.19 11.16 5.37
N VAL A 28 -2.35 9.93 5.87
CA VAL A 28 -3.12 9.59 7.08
C VAL A 28 -2.37 8.48 7.81
N GLY A 29 -1.27 8.81 8.47
CA GLY A 29 -0.49 7.87 9.27
C GLY A 29 -0.81 7.93 10.76
N ASN A 30 -0.41 6.91 11.53
CA ASN A 30 -0.44 6.89 13.00
C ASN A 30 -1.83 7.11 13.60
N ASN A 31 -2.81 6.39 13.08
CA ASN A 31 -4.19 6.48 13.50
C ASN A 31 -4.78 5.09 13.73
N ARG A 32 -6.10 5.04 13.98
CA ARG A 32 -6.85 3.78 14.12
C ARG A 32 -7.73 3.53 12.90
N VAL A 33 -7.36 4.06 11.72
CA VAL A 33 -8.19 3.97 10.53
C VAL A 33 -8.37 2.51 10.10
N THR A 34 -9.60 2.13 9.81
CA THR A 34 -10.00 0.77 9.40
C THR A 34 -10.63 0.79 8.01
N GLY A 35 -10.98 -0.39 7.53
CA GLY A 35 -11.69 -0.55 6.25
C GLY A 35 -10.75 -0.66 5.05
N ASP A 36 -11.37 -0.52 3.89
CA ASP A 36 -10.73 -0.65 2.60
C ASP A 36 -10.25 0.73 2.12
N ALA A 37 -9.01 0.81 1.63
CA ALA A 37 -8.42 2.02 1.05
C ALA A 37 -7.98 1.80 -0.41
N SER A 38 -8.28 0.64 -1.00
CA SER A 38 -7.90 0.30 -2.37
C SER A 38 -8.46 1.26 -3.42
N PHE A 39 -9.58 1.95 -3.12
CA PHE A 39 -10.16 2.97 -3.99
C PHE A 39 -9.33 4.26 -4.11
N LEU A 40 -8.28 4.44 -3.29
CA LEU A 40 -7.31 5.52 -3.47
C LEU A 40 -6.36 5.28 -4.65
N PHE A 41 -6.34 4.04 -5.15
CA PHE A 41 -5.51 3.62 -6.28
C PHE A 41 -6.35 3.55 -7.57
N GLY A 42 -5.68 3.30 -8.68
CA GLY A 42 -6.26 3.27 -10.02
C GLY A 42 -5.34 3.96 -11.04
N ARG A 43 -5.12 3.32 -12.19
CA ARG A 43 -4.23 3.85 -13.25
C ARG A 43 -4.57 5.28 -13.71
N HIS A 44 -5.83 5.67 -13.59
CA HIS A 44 -6.34 6.98 -14.01
C HIS A 44 -6.17 8.10 -12.97
N LYS A 45 -5.71 7.80 -11.75
CA LYS A 45 -5.50 8.78 -10.69
C LYS A 45 -4.13 9.45 -10.81
N THR A 46 -4.03 10.70 -10.38
CA THR A 46 -2.77 11.48 -10.47
C THR A 46 -1.92 11.45 -9.20
N ILE A 47 -2.35 10.72 -8.17
CA ILE A 47 -1.71 10.74 -6.86
C ILE A 47 -0.24 10.29 -6.91
N GLY A 48 0.62 11.11 -6.35
CA GLY A 48 2.07 10.90 -6.28
C GLY A 48 2.54 10.34 -4.95
N VAL A 49 1.82 10.62 -3.87
CA VAL A 49 2.19 10.22 -2.51
C VAL A 49 1.00 9.57 -1.79
N ILE A 50 1.19 8.34 -1.32
CA ILE A 50 0.26 7.66 -0.41
C ILE A 50 1.02 7.25 0.84
N HIS A 51 0.65 7.82 1.98
CA HIS A 51 1.22 7.48 3.28
C HIS A 51 0.10 7.12 4.26
N LEU A 52 -0.07 5.82 4.51
CA LEU A 52 -1.14 5.24 5.32
C LEU A 52 -0.61 4.41 6.51
N ALA A 53 0.67 4.58 6.84
CA ALA A 53 1.37 3.75 7.80
C ALA A 53 0.74 3.80 9.20
N ASN A 54 0.89 2.74 9.98
CA ASN A 54 0.41 2.67 11.38
C ASN A 54 -1.10 2.91 11.50
N ASN A 55 -1.87 2.04 10.87
CA ASN A 55 -3.34 2.02 10.94
C ASN A 55 -3.85 0.57 11.08
N LYS A 56 -5.14 0.35 10.84
CA LYS A 56 -5.81 -0.95 10.84
C LYS A 56 -6.49 -1.23 9.49
N LEU A 57 -5.99 -0.63 8.42
CA LEU A 57 -6.55 -0.80 7.06
C LEU A 57 -6.42 -2.25 6.62
N ARG A 58 -7.44 -2.75 5.94
CA ARG A 58 -7.51 -4.13 5.47
C ARG A 58 -8.15 -4.19 4.09
N PHE A 59 -7.35 -4.48 3.09
CA PHE A 59 -7.79 -4.72 1.71
C PHE A 59 -6.82 -5.66 1.01
N ASN A 60 -7.26 -6.24 -0.10
CA ASN A 60 -6.44 -7.12 -0.92
C ASN A 60 -5.57 -6.28 -1.85
N LEU A 61 -4.24 -6.36 -1.69
CA LEU A 61 -3.32 -5.59 -2.52
C LEU A 61 -3.20 -6.17 -3.93
N THR A 62 -3.35 -7.49 -4.14
CA THR A 62 -3.04 -8.19 -5.42
C THR A 62 -3.68 -7.53 -6.66
N GLY A 63 -4.93 -7.10 -6.55
CA GLY A 63 -5.72 -6.55 -7.66
C GLY A 63 -5.64 -5.03 -7.80
N VAL A 64 -4.82 -4.37 -7.00
CA VAL A 64 -4.72 -2.91 -7.02
C VAL A 64 -3.94 -2.44 -8.25
N GLU A 65 -4.56 -1.57 -9.02
CA GLU A 65 -3.89 -0.87 -10.12
C GLU A 65 -3.13 0.35 -9.60
N ILE A 66 -1.81 0.35 -9.79
CA ILE A 66 -0.96 1.44 -9.30
C ILE A 66 -1.08 2.67 -10.22
N PRO A 67 -1.31 3.88 -9.67
CA PRO A 67 -1.26 5.12 -10.44
C PRO A 67 0.12 5.36 -11.06
N GLU A 68 0.17 5.78 -12.33
CA GLU A 68 1.44 6.01 -13.05
C GLU A 68 2.30 7.12 -12.43
N GLN A 69 1.65 8.08 -11.78
CA GLN A 69 2.27 9.22 -11.11
C GLN A 69 2.79 8.87 -9.72
N LEU A 70 2.47 7.69 -9.17
CA LEU A 70 2.86 7.35 -7.80
C LEU A 70 4.39 7.28 -7.68
N ARG A 71 4.93 7.95 -6.66
CA ARG A 71 6.36 8.04 -6.34
C ARG A 71 6.66 7.58 -4.92
N PHE A 72 5.75 7.76 -3.98
CA PHE A 72 5.97 7.39 -2.59
C PHE A 72 4.79 6.58 -2.09
N LEU A 73 5.06 5.34 -1.68
CA LEU A 73 4.04 4.44 -1.14
C LEU A 73 4.50 3.88 0.20
N ASN A 74 3.83 4.27 1.27
CA ASN A 74 4.04 3.68 2.58
C ASN A 74 2.71 3.17 3.14
N LEU A 75 2.61 1.84 3.23
CA LEU A 75 1.47 1.10 3.73
C LEU A 75 1.81 0.30 5.00
N SER A 76 2.97 0.53 5.61
CA SER A 76 3.47 -0.32 6.68
C SER A 76 2.59 -0.29 7.94
N HIS A 77 2.69 -1.33 8.76
CA HIS A 77 1.92 -1.46 10.00
C HIS A 77 0.41 -1.32 9.78
N ASN A 78 -0.14 -2.22 8.96
CA ASN A 78 -1.57 -2.33 8.67
C ASN A 78 -1.99 -3.82 8.70
N ARG A 79 -3.18 -4.12 8.15
CA ARG A 79 -3.74 -5.45 8.01
C ARG A 79 -4.00 -5.78 6.53
N ILE A 80 -3.17 -5.25 5.63
CA ILE A 80 -3.30 -5.45 4.18
C ILE A 80 -2.84 -6.87 3.85
N TYR A 81 -3.56 -7.53 2.95
CA TYR A 81 -3.34 -8.95 2.62
C TYR A 81 -3.30 -9.15 1.09
N GLY A 82 -3.03 -10.39 0.67
CA GLY A 82 -2.79 -10.71 -0.74
C GLY A 82 -1.31 -10.59 -1.10
N GLY A 83 -1.01 -10.48 -2.39
CA GLY A 83 0.33 -10.34 -2.93
C GLY A 83 0.61 -8.92 -3.41
N VAL A 84 1.86 -8.67 -3.75
CA VAL A 84 2.32 -7.40 -4.32
C VAL A 84 1.95 -7.36 -5.81
N PRO A 85 1.19 -6.35 -6.30
CA PRO A 85 0.77 -6.26 -7.69
C PRO A 85 1.94 -6.23 -8.67
N ALA A 86 1.83 -7.00 -9.75
CA ALA A 86 2.81 -6.96 -10.84
C ALA A 86 2.95 -5.54 -11.46
N SER A 87 1.89 -4.72 -11.40
CA SER A 87 1.91 -3.33 -11.87
C SER A 87 2.91 -2.44 -11.11
N LEU A 88 3.35 -2.82 -9.89
CA LEU A 88 4.43 -2.12 -9.19
C LEU A 88 5.78 -2.24 -9.92
N ARG A 89 5.99 -3.30 -10.72
CA ARG A 89 7.20 -3.44 -11.57
C ARG A 89 7.35 -2.29 -12.56
N GLU A 90 6.23 -1.82 -13.11
CA GLU A 90 6.18 -0.72 -14.09
C GLU A 90 6.10 0.66 -13.43
N SER A 91 5.94 0.70 -12.10
CA SER A 91 5.86 1.95 -11.36
C SER A 91 7.21 2.66 -11.34
N LYS A 92 7.17 4.00 -11.29
CA LYS A 92 8.37 4.83 -11.10
C LYS A 92 8.51 5.24 -9.63
N LEU A 93 8.21 4.31 -8.71
CA LEU A 93 8.32 4.57 -7.29
C LEU A 93 9.75 5.00 -6.93
N VAL A 94 9.86 5.86 -5.93
CA VAL A 94 11.13 6.30 -5.34
C VAL A 94 11.27 5.69 -3.96
N SER A 95 10.14 5.49 -3.26
CA SER A 95 10.10 4.87 -1.94
C SER A 95 8.92 3.91 -1.82
N LEU A 96 9.19 2.76 -1.20
CA LEU A 96 8.22 1.72 -0.92
C LEU A 96 8.44 1.19 0.49
N ASP A 97 7.36 1.10 1.27
CA ASP A 97 7.33 0.36 2.52
C ASP A 97 5.98 -0.37 2.66
N LEU A 98 6.05 -1.71 2.60
CA LEU A 98 4.93 -2.64 2.75
C LEU A 98 5.09 -3.53 3.99
N SER A 99 6.06 -3.22 4.85
CA SER A 99 6.40 -4.03 6.02
C SER A 99 5.25 -4.10 7.05
N TYR A 100 5.28 -5.10 7.94
CA TYR A 100 4.29 -5.24 9.01
C TYR A 100 2.84 -5.28 8.50
N ASN A 101 2.56 -6.19 7.59
CA ASN A 101 1.23 -6.45 7.02
C ASN A 101 0.96 -7.97 7.01
N MET A 102 -0.07 -8.40 6.29
CA MET A 102 -0.43 -9.82 6.08
C MET A 102 -0.21 -10.26 4.63
N LEU A 103 0.76 -9.66 3.93
CA LEU A 103 1.06 -9.99 2.53
C LEU A 103 1.70 -11.36 2.39
N CYS A 104 1.49 -12.01 1.25
CA CYS A 104 2.04 -13.31 0.93
C CYS A 104 2.20 -13.48 -0.58
N GLY A 105 3.23 -14.22 -0.98
CA GLY A 105 3.55 -14.51 -2.36
C GLY A 105 4.91 -13.97 -2.77
N GLU A 106 5.25 -14.22 -4.03
CA GLU A 106 6.51 -13.78 -4.62
C GLU A 106 6.50 -12.27 -4.90
N ILE A 107 7.61 -11.60 -4.59
CA ILE A 107 7.83 -10.20 -4.93
C ILE A 107 8.01 -10.08 -6.45
N PRO A 108 7.25 -9.23 -7.15
CA PRO A 108 7.47 -8.98 -8.58
C PRO A 108 8.90 -8.50 -8.84
N THR A 109 9.60 -9.16 -9.76
CA THR A 109 11.00 -8.86 -10.08
C THR A 109 11.13 -7.85 -11.23
N GLY A 110 12.22 -7.07 -11.20
CA GLY A 110 12.58 -6.09 -12.23
C GLY A 110 12.00 -4.69 -12.04
N GLY A 111 12.37 -3.78 -12.95
CA GLY A 111 12.03 -2.36 -12.80
C GLY A 111 12.58 -1.80 -11.50
N GLN A 112 11.80 -0.93 -10.84
CA GLN A 112 12.20 -0.36 -9.56
C GLN A 112 12.19 -1.37 -8.40
N MET A 113 11.48 -2.49 -8.53
CA MET A 113 11.35 -3.48 -7.44
C MET A 113 12.68 -4.05 -6.98
N ALA A 114 13.67 -4.14 -7.89
CA ALA A 114 15.02 -4.60 -7.61
C ALA A 114 15.82 -3.66 -6.68
N GLU A 115 15.43 -2.39 -6.56
CA GLU A 115 16.13 -1.38 -5.76
C GLU A 115 15.65 -1.34 -4.30
N PHE A 116 14.46 -1.86 -4.01
CA PHE A 116 13.90 -1.83 -2.67
C PHE A 116 14.52 -2.92 -1.79
N LYS A 117 14.88 -2.54 -0.56
CA LYS A 117 15.55 -3.43 0.40
C LYS A 117 14.56 -4.40 1.07
N ALA A 118 15.08 -5.49 1.64
CA ALA A 118 14.31 -6.47 2.40
C ALA A 118 13.40 -5.84 3.49
N ALA A 119 13.87 -4.77 4.14
CA ALA A 119 13.11 -4.03 5.14
C ALA A 119 11.77 -3.47 4.63
N ALA A 120 11.62 -3.23 3.32
CA ALA A 120 10.34 -2.79 2.75
C ALA A 120 9.27 -3.90 2.75
N TYR A 121 9.65 -5.15 2.97
CA TYR A 121 8.77 -6.32 2.83
C TYR A 121 8.71 -7.20 4.09
N GLU A 122 9.50 -6.87 5.12
CA GLU A 122 9.61 -7.68 6.34
C GLU A 122 8.29 -7.75 7.14
N HIS A 123 8.21 -8.73 8.04
CA HIS A 123 7.05 -8.90 8.93
C HIS A 123 5.71 -9.00 8.19
N ASN A 124 5.73 -9.67 7.04
CA ASN A 124 4.54 -10.10 6.31
C ASN A 124 4.28 -11.60 6.50
N LYS A 125 3.10 -12.08 6.06
CA LYS A 125 2.65 -13.45 6.31
C LYS A 125 3.54 -14.52 5.65
N CYS A 126 3.85 -14.35 4.36
CA CYS A 126 4.68 -15.30 3.59
C CYS A 126 5.23 -14.68 2.30
N MET A 127 5.86 -13.51 2.42
CA MET A 127 6.56 -12.89 1.29
C MET A 127 7.88 -13.63 1.01
N CYS A 128 8.20 -13.80 -0.27
CA CYS A 128 9.43 -14.43 -0.73
C CYS A 128 9.88 -13.86 -2.09
N GLY A 129 11.08 -14.24 -2.56
CA GLY A 129 11.70 -13.66 -3.76
C GLY A 129 12.57 -12.45 -3.44
N GLU A 130 13.54 -12.13 -4.28
CA GLU A 130 14.49 -11.04 -4.02
C GLU A 130 13.76 -9.71 -3.73
N PRO A 131 14.18 -8.95 -2.69
CA PRO A 131 15.38 -9.10 -1.85
C PRO A 131 15.25 -10.06 -0.64
N LEU A 132 14.11 -10.73 -0.47
CA LEU A 132 13.92 -11.75 0.57
C LEU A 132 14.48 -13.10 0.09
N PRO A 133 14.55 -14.12 0.97
CA PRO A 133 14.84 -15.48 0.53
C PRO A 133 13.92 -15.90 -0.61
N LEU A 134 14.50 -16.60 -1.59
CA LEU A 134 13.76 -17.11 -2.74
C LEU A 134 12.58 -17.98 -2.27
N CYS A 135 11.49 -17.94 -3.04
CA CYS A 135 10.34 -18.78 -2.76
C CYS A 135 10.76 -20.25 -2.81
N ALA A 136 10.43 -20.99 -1.74
CA ALA A 136 10.56 -22.43 -1.77
C ALA A 136 9.48 -22.99 -2.71
N HIS A 137 9.83 -23.23 -3.97
CA HIS A 137 9.03 -24.08 -4.82
C HIS A 137 9.15 -25.50 -4.27
N GLY A 138 8.11 -25.96 -3.60
CA GLY A 138 8.05 -27.32 -3.06
C GLY A 138 8.19 -28.36 -4.16
N PHE A 139 8.99 -29.38 -3.85
CA PHE A 139 9.15 -30.67 -4.53
C PHE A 139 7.83 -31.43 -4.66
#